data_AF-A0A7Y4RTP3-F1
#
_entry.id   AF-A0A7Y4RTP3-F1
#
_cell.length_a   1.000
_cell.length_b   1.000
_cell.length_c   1.000
_cell.angle_alpha   90.00
_cell.angle_beta   90.00
_cell.angle_gamma   90.00
#
_symmetry.space_group_name_H-M   'P 1'
#
loop_
_entity.id
_entity.type
_entity.pdbx_description
1 polymer ?
#
loop_
_entity_poly.entity_id
_entity_poly.type
_entity_poly.pdbx_seq_one_letter_code
_entity_poly.pdbx_strand_id
1 'polypeptide(L)'
;MLTVSALTPIWRSLLLAAANLMALLIYAFGLVAPLTPSEGSPSLVAILMFVGIPVAILAWCVRACDSRIAALFFGLQLVAVLGFAASLLFLQVGALYG
;
A
#
# COMPACT_ATOMS: atom_id res chain seq x y z
N MET A 1 8.94 20.15 -12.92
CA MET A 1 8.71 18.78 -12.46
C MET A 1 9.88 17.92 -12.91
N LEU A 2 10.72 17.44 -11.98
CA LEU A 2 11.73 16.42 -12.31
C LEU A 2 10.98 15.11 -12.58
N THR A 3 10.92 14.70 -13.85
CA THR A 3 10.34 13.41 -14.20
C THR A 3 11.29 12.31 -13.72
N VAL A 4 10.77 11.24 -13.13
CA VAL A 4 11.58 10.07 -12.70
C VAL A 4 12.42 9.52 -13.85
N SER A 5 11.96 9.73 -15.09
CA SER A 5 12.68 9.41 -16.32
C SER A 5 14.01 10.15 -16.51
N ALA A 6 14.23 11.29 -15.82
CA ALA A 6 15.46 12.06 -15.86
C ALA A 6 16.53 11.56 -14.88
N LEU A 7 16.19 10.65 -13.96
CA LEU A 7 17.15 10.05 -13.02
C LEU A 7 17.95 8.93 -13.68
N THR A 8 19.21 8.78 -13.27
CA THR A 8 20.01 7.61 -13.67
C THR A 8 19.36 6.32 -13.15
N PRO A 9 19.62 5.15 -13.77
CA PRO A 9 18.95 3.90 -13.41
C PRO A 9 19.11 3.52 -11.92
N ILE A 10 20.27 3.81 -11.33
CA ILE A 10 20.55 3.53 -9.91
C ILE A 10 19.67 4.41 -9.01
N TRP A 11 19.65 5.72 -9.23
CA TRP A 11 18.84 6.65 -8.43
C TRP A 11 17.35 6.37 -8.55
N ARG A 12 16.89 5.96 -9.73
CA ARG A 12 15.52 5.53 -9.97
C ARG A 12 15.17 4.29 -9.15
N SER A 13 16.04 3.29 -9.17
CA SER A 13 15.84 2.04 -8.43
C SER A 13 15.80 2.27 -6.92
N LEU A 14 16.70 3.12 -6.41
CA LEU A 14 16.72 3.52 -5.00
C LEU A 14 15.45 4.27 -4.60
N LEU A 15 14.98 5.21 -5.43
CA LEU A 15 13.75 5.95 -5.17
C LEU A 15 12.53 5.01 -5.12
N LEU A 16 12.43 4.08 -6.06
CA LEU A 16 11.34 3.10 -6.10
C LEU A 16 11.39 2.14 -4.91
N ALA A 17 12.59 1.70 -4.49
CA ALA A 17 12.76 0.87 -3.31
C ALA A 17 12.37 1.63 -2.02
N ALA A 18 12.78 2.89 -1.89
CA ALA A 18 12.42 3.74 -0.76
C ALA A 18 10.91 4.01 -0.71
N ALA A 19 10.29 4.30 -1.85
CA ALA A 19 8.85 4.48 -1.97
C ALA A 19 8.09 3.20 -1.59
N ASN A 20 8.56 2.04 -2.06
CA ASN A 20 8.00 0.74 -1.68
C ASN A 20 8.09 0.49 -0.17
N LEU A 21 9.26 0.73 0.43
CA LEU A 21 9.46 0.59 1.87
C LEU A 21 8.52 1.53 2.66
N MET A 22 8.39 2.78 2.23
CA MET A 22 7.48 3.75 2.84
C MET A 22 6.02 3.29 2.76
N ALA A 23 5.59 2.78 1.60
CA ALA A 23 4.24 2.23 1.43
C ALA A 23 3.98 1.08 2.41
N LEU A 24 4.94 0.16 2.57
CA LEU A 24 4.83 -0.95 3.51
C LEU A 24 4.79 -0.48 4.97
N LEU A 25 5.58 0.53 5.34
CA LEU A 25 5.57 1.09 6.70
C LEU A 25 4.23 1.75 7.02
N ILE A 26 3.71 2.60 6.12
CA ILE A 26 2.40 3.25 6.30
C ILE A 26 1.31 2.19 6.45
N TYR A 27 1.33 1.17 5.60
CA TYR A 27 0.39 0.07 5.68
C TYR A 27 0.49 -0.68 7.01
N ALA A 28 1.71 -1.04 7.45
CA ALA A 28 1.94 -1.73 8.71
C ALA A 28 1.45 -0.93 9.92
N PHE A 29 1.65 0.40 9.93
CA PHE A 29 1.08 1.26 10.98
C PHE A 29 -0.45 1.21 11.00
N GLY A 30 -1.09 1.25 9.84
CA GLY A 30 -2.55 1.14 9.74
C GLY A 30 -3.11 -0.22 10.14
N LEU A 31 -2.28 -1.27 10.12
CA LEU A 31 -2.64 -2.60 10.56
C LEU A 31 -2.60 -2.78 12.09
N VAL A 32 -2.01 -1.85 12.84
CA VAL A 32 -1.89 -1.99 14.30
C VAL A 32 -3.27 -2.14 14.96
N ALA A 33 -4.21 -1.25 14.64
CA ALA A 33 -5.57 -1.30 15.20
C ALA A 33 -6.33 -2.60 14.85
N PRO A 34 -6.48 -3.00 13.57
CA PRO A 34 -7.20 -4.24 13.23
C PRO A 34 -6.52 -5.52 13.74
N LEU A 35 -5.21 -5.51 13.98
CA LEU A 35 -4.47 -6.67 14.50
C LEU A 35 -4.40 -6.69 16.03
N THR A 36 -4.80 -5.61 16.71
CA THR A 36 -4.72 -5.48 18.18
C THR A 36 -6.12 -5.39 18.77
N PRO A 37 -6.68 -6.49 19.33
CA PRO A 37 -8.07 -6.52 19.81
C PRO A 37 -8.43 -5.46 20.86
N SER A 38 -7.44 -4.94 21.61
CA SER A 38 -7.66 -3.90 22.62
C SER A 38 -7.89 -2.50 22.04
N GLU A 39 -7.50 -2.25 20.78
CA GLU A 39 -7.63 -0.94 20.12
C GLU A 39 -9.00 -0.74 19.45
N GLY A 40 -9.85 -1.78 19.44
CA GLY A 40 -11.15 -1.76 18.79
C GLY A 40 -11.08 -1.89 17.27
N SER A 41 -12.23 -1.75 16.59
CA SER A 41 -12.27 -1.79 15.14
C SER A 41 -11.70 -0.49 14.55
N PRO A 42 -10.84 -0.54 13.52
CA PRO A 42 -10.33 0.67 12.87
C PRO A 42 -11.50 1.49 12.32
N SER A 43 -11.35 2.80 12.18
CA SER A 43 -12.37 3.61 11.50
C SER A 43 -12.28 3.44 9.98
N LEU A 44 -13.38 3.66 9.28
CA LEU A 44 -13.44 3.60 7.81
C LEU A 44 -12.45 4.61 7.17
N VAL A 45 -12.30 5.78 7.79
CA VAL A 45 -11.33 6.81 7.39
C VAL A 45 -9.88 6.31 7.55
N ALA A 46 -9.57 5.64 8.66
CA ALA A 46 -8.25 5.07 8.88
C ALA A 46 -7.92 4.01 7.82
N ILE A 47 -8.86 3.11 7.51
CA ILE A 47 -8.68 2.10 6.44
C ILE A 47 -8.40 2.80 5.11
N LEU A 48 -9.19 3.81 4.74
CA LEU A 48 -9.00 4.54 3.48
C LEU A 48 -7.64 5.23 3.39
N MET A 49 -7.14 5.84 4.47
CA MET A 49 -5.82 6.49 4.47
C MET A 49 -4.68 5.47 4.43
N PHE A 50 -4.72 4.47 5.32
CA PHE A 50 -3.63 3.50 5.46
C PHE A 50 -3.60 2.43 4.37
N VAL A 51 -4.67 2.27 3.59
CA VAL A 51 -4.69 1.43 2.38
C VAL A 51 -4.49 2.30 1.14
N GLY A 52 -5.20 3.42 1.04
CA GLY A 52 -5.20 4.26 -0.17
C GLY A 52 -3.83 4.87 -0.47
N ILE A 53 -3.11 5.34 0.55
CA ILE A 53 -1.78 5.93 0.35
C ILE A 53 -0.78 4.87 -0.15
N PRO A 54 -0.62 3.69 0.50
CA PRO A 54 0.24 2.62 -0.03
C PRO A 54 -0.14 2.15 -1.43
N VAL A 55 -1.45 2.01 -1.73
CA VAL A 55 -1.92 1.62 -3.06
C VAL A 55 -1.51 2.64 -4.12
N ALA A 56 -1.66 3.93 -3.85
CA ALA A 56 -1.24 4.97 -4.79
C ALA A 56 0.28 4.95 -5.03
N ILE A 57 1.08 4.77 -3.97
CA ILE A 57 2.54 4.68 -4.07
C ILE A 57 2.94 3.44 -4.88
N LEU A 58 2.38 2.27 -4.59
CA LEU A 58 2.67 1.02 -5.29
C LEU A 58 2.24 1.10 -6.77
N ALA A 59 1.06 1.67 -7.07
CA ALA A 59 0.60 1.87 -8.45
C ALA A 59 1.53 2.80 -9.24
N TRP A 60 2.04 3.85 -8.59
CA TRP A 60 3.05 4.71 -9.17
C TRP A 60 4.37 3.95 -9.41
N CYS A 61 4.83 3.14 -8.45
CA CYS A 61 6.02 2.31 -8.61
C CYS A 61 5.90 1.31 -9.78
N VAL A 62 4.74 0.69 -9.97
CA VAL A 62 4.47 -0.21 -11.13
C VAL A 62 4.65 0.54 -12.45
N ARG A 63 4.16 1.79 -12.55
CA ARG A 63 4.23 2.59 -13.78
C ARG A 63 5.60 3.21 -14.03
N ALA A 64 6.33 3.55 -12.96
CA ALA A 64 7.62 4.24 -13.04
C ALA A 64 8.82 3.27 -13.11
N CYS A 65 8.59 1.96 -12.97
CA CYS A 65 9.63 0.95 -13.04
C CYS A 65 9.86 0.46 -14.48
N ASP A 66 11.12 0.48 -14.93
CA ASP A 66 11.51 -0.04 -16.24
C ASP A 66 11.64 -1.58 -16.25
N SER A 67 11.84 -2.19 -15.07
CA SER A 67 11.99 -3.64 -14.93
C SER A 67 10.63 -4.33 -14.79
N ARG A 68 10.29 -5.19 -15.75
CA ARG A 68 9.05 -5.98 -15.72
C ARG A 68 8.94 -6.88 -14.49
N ILE A 69 10.07 -7.41 -14.01
CA ILE A 69 10.11 -8.28 -12.82
C ILE A 69 9.74 -7.46 -11.58
N ALA A 70 10.36 -6.29 -11.39
CA ALA A 70 10.05 -5.43 -10.24
C ALA A 70 8.63 -4.87 -10.31
N ALA A 71 8.14 -4.50 -11.50
CA ALA A 71 6.75 -4.11 -11.70
C ALA A 71 5.76 -5.24 -11.31
N LEU A 72 6.09 -6.50 -11.61
CA LEU A 72 5.30 -7.65 -11.17
C LEU A 72 5.26 -7.75 -9.64
N PHE A 73 6.40 -7.59 -8.96
CA PHE A 73 6.47 -7.61 -7.49
C PHE A 73 5.63 -6.48 -6.87
N PHE A 74 5.72 -5.25 -7.37
CA PHE A 74 4.89 -4.15 -6.91
C PHE A 74 3.40 -4.40 -7.18
N GLY A 75 3.07 -5.01 -8.33
CA GLY A 75 1.70 -5.39 -8.67
C GLY A 75 1.12 -6.45 -7.72
N LEU A 76 1.90 -7.49 -7.39
CA LEU A 76 1.48 -8.50 -6.42
C LEU A 76 1.26 -7.90 -5.03
N GLN A 77 2.13 -6.98 -4.59
CA GLN A 77 1.93 -6.26 -3.33
C GLN A 77 0.64 -5.43 -3.34
N LEU A 78 0.35 -4.76 -4.46
CA LEU A 78 -0.87 -3.97 -4.61
C LEU A 78 -2.13 -4.84 -4.53
N VAL A 79 -2.14 -6.01 -5.18
CA VAL A 79 -3.24 -6.97 -5.09
C VAL A 79 -3.39 -7.50 -3.67
N ALA A 80 -2.29 -7.82 -2.99
CA ALA A 80 -2.33 -8.31 -1.61
C ALA A 80 -2.90 -7.26 -0.63
N VAL A 81 -2.45 -6.01 -0.75
CA VAL A 81 -2.95 -4.88 0.07
C VAL A 81 -4.44 -4.65 -0.18
N LEU A 82 -4.88 -4.64 -1.44
CA LEU A 82 -6.30 -4.47 -1.77
C LEU A 82 -7.16 -5.63 -1.30
N GLY A 83 -6.69 -6.88 -1.47
CA GLY A 83 -7.40 -8.07 -1.03
C GLY A 83 -7.59 -8.11 0.48
N PHE A 84 -6.56 -7.75 1.25
CA PHE A 84 -6.66 -7.64 2.69
C PHE A 84 -7.53 -6.45 3.15
N ALA A 85 -7.44 -5.30 2.46
CA ALA A 85 -8.33 -4.18 2.74
C ALA A 85 -9.80 -4.55 2.51
N ALA A 86 -10.10 -5.29 1.44
CA ALA A 86 -11.44 -5.78 1.17
C ALA A 86 -11.93 -6.71 2.29
N SER A 87 -11.09 -7.64 2.79
CA SER A 87 -11.49 -8.51 3.90
C SER A 87 -11.75 -7.73 5.19
N LEU A 88 -10.95 -6.71 5.51
CA LEU A 88 -11.20 -5.82 6.65
C LEU A 88 -12.53 -5.07 6.51
N LEU A 89 -12.83 -4.55 5.32
CA LEU A 89 -14.09 -3.86 5.05
C LEU A 89 -15.28 -4.82 5.16
N PHE A 90 -15.17 -6.05 4.66
CA PHE A 90 -16.19 -7.09 4.84
C PHE A 90 -16.43 -7.41 6.32
N LEU A 91 -15.37 -7.49 7.13
CA LEU A 91 -15.50 -7.71 8.58
C LEU A 91 -16.19 -6.52 9.28
N GLN A 92 -15.85 -5.29 8.93
CA GLN A 92 -16.54 -4.10 9.46
C GLN A 92 -18.01 -4.06 9.08
N VAL A 93 -18.33 -4.33 7.81
CA VAL A 93 -19.72 -4.35 7.32
C VAL A 93 -20.49 -5.48 8.00
N GLY A 94 -19.92 -6.68 8.10
CA GLY A 94 -20.52 -7.80 8.83
C GLY A 94 -20.76 -7.50 10.31
N ALA A 95 -19.86 -6.77 10.97
CA ALA A 95 -20.03 -6.33 12.35
C ALA A 95 -21.09 -5.22 12.53
N LEU A 96 -21.42 -4.46 11.47
CA LEU A 96 -22.44 -3.41 11.50
C LEU A 96 -23.86 -3.92 11.24
N TYR A 97 -24.01 -5.08 10.59
CA TYR A 97 -25.30 -5.67 10.20
C TYR A 97 -25.60 -7.02 10.88
N GLY A 98 -24.71 -7.52 11.74
CA GLY A 98 -24.82 -8.78 12.47
C GLY A 98 -25.31 -8.61 13.91
#